data_AF-A0A2N5F6F9-F1
#
_entry.id   AF-A0A2N5F6F9-F1
#
_cell.length_a   1.000
_cell.length_b   1.000
_cell.length_c   1.000
_cell.angle_alpha   90.00
_cell.angle_beta   90.00
_cell.angle_gamma   90.00
#
_symmetry.space_group_name_H-M   'P 1'
#
loop_
_entity.id
_entity.type
_entity.pdbx_description
1 polymer ?
#
loop_
_entity_poly.entity_id
_entity_poly.type
_entity_poly.pdbx_seq_one_letter_code
_entity_poly.pdbx_strand_id
1 'polypeptide(L)'
;MILPSRAEIIGHAKNGTLLNAIFDDLWESRFQHCDALAEQLAQAQNDGDINLLSLLASGAIDAFHGYKADLGRRIYFLVLRKLDISAPALITALEGLSGQKGTETYEVTDTLSAWCGASGTRPKELLTLIDTKQVDGCKLYSLSIAIRSGLKVDMSYFAERAYTFIADGTETQKVQVIQALSEPPFSQDADWQRGLNAFSASVEQETADEIRSAQTRTLLTWFKTAPPILTHELHRLISKAALPTTPAVARDIAYALAFNFKDFNSTVAGALHSLLRLVRPEPDTLNLIDYGLAHFIEAGEVTRVRDHIAELILHPDSKISFENFDSVISKLHEGPAECLEDWVVSWLRTAPYKLCQELSDGLFATKEEYKFQSDFARFDLSGMEYGFIARRAIAVFFIKPAIAAALIISLGRCASQTQSNVLSDLLFDPLLVNYTSADKHLRTVADDAQDKAAQMVKKALLDLKGYCDSLGEIGFIPELQPSERERQLEWQRHSDSMNDSMRESKKSSPFAGIFAERVLLYGNGMVTWIKDNPVEGNDDRSASPGRRMEQTLANFSHQYEIPREEVLDPTGLRMKLLNFKLEGRPE
;
A
#
# COMPACT_ATOMS: atom_id res chain seq x y z
N MET A 1 -39.23 19.27 -9.09
CA MET A 1 -38.53 20.54 -9.39
C MET A 1 -37.14 20.38 -8.79
N ILE A 2 -36.07 20.46 -9.59
CA ILE A 2 -34.75 19.95 -9.16
C ILE A 2 -33.79 21.07 -8.72
N LEU A 3 -34.09 22.33 -9.07
CA LEU A 3 -33.36 23.52 -8.62
C LEU A 3 -34.39 24.62 -8.29
N PRO A 4 -34.23 25.32 -7.15
CA PRO A 4 -35.11 26.42 -6.78
C PRO A 4 -34.91 27.62 -7.69
N SER A 5 -36.00 28.31 -7.98
CA SER A 5 -35.98 29.62 -8.61
C SER A 5 -35.46 30.69 -7.64
N ARG A 6 -34.90 31.79 -8.18
CA ARG A 6 -34.47 32.95 -7.39
C ARG A 6 -35.58 33.50 -6.49
N ALA A 7 -36.83 33.48 -6.95
CA ALA A 7 -37.98 33.92 -6.16
C ALA A 7 -38.22 33.03 -4.93
N GLU A 8 -38.03 31.71 -5.05
CA GLU A 8 -38.16 30.76 -3.93
C GLU A 8 -37.04 30.95 -2.91
N ILE A 9 -35.80 31.14 -3.36
CA ILE A 9 -34.65 31.44 -2.48
C ILE A 9 -34.93 32.71 -1.65
N ILE A 10 -35.36 33.79 -2.31
CA ILE A 10 -35.69 35.06 -1.64
C ILE A 10 -36.88 34.89 -0.69
N GLY A 11 -37.89 34.10 -1.08
CA GLY A 11 -39.04 33.78 -0.23
C GLY A 11 -38.62 33.09 1.07
N HIS A 12 -37.76 32.07 0.99
CA HIS A 12 -37.22 31.40 2.17
C HIS A 12 -36.33 32.32 3.03
N ALA A 13 -35.55 33.20 2.39
CA ALA A 13 -34.74 34.19 3.10
C ALA A 13 -35.60 35.16 3.93
N LYS A 14 -36.65 35.74 3.33
CA LYS A 14 -37.58 36.65 4.01
C LYS A 14 -38.36 35.98 5.14
N ASN A 15 -38.63 34.69 5.00
CA ASN A 15 -39.33 33.89 6.00
C ASN A 15 -38.41 33.30 7.08
N GLY A 16 -37.10 33.55 7.03
CA GLY A 16 -36.13 33.00 7.98
C GLY A 16 -35.94 31.47 7.91
N THR A 17 -36.38 30.83 6.82
CA THR A 17 -36.35 29.36 6.65
C THR A 17 -35.28 28.90 5.66
N LEU A 18 -34.46 29.81 5.14
CA LEU A 18 -33.46 29.50 4.11
C LEU A 18 -32.39 28.52 4.59
N LEU A 19 -31.98 28.58 5.87
CA LEU A 19 -31.02 27.64 6.42
C LEU A 19 -31.58 26.21 6.43
N ASN A 20 -32.83 26.03 6.87
CA ASN A 20 -33.53 24.74 6.81
C ASN A 20 -33.73 24.29 5.35
N ALA A 21 -34.00 25.22 4.44
CA ALA A 21 -34.15 24.89 3.01
C ALA A 21 -32.88 24.25 2.42
N ILE A 22 -31.71 24.71 2.86
CA ILE A 22 -30.41 24.20 2.43
C ILE A 22 -30.03 22.92 3.19
N PHE A 23 -30.21 22.89 4.52
CA PHE A 23 -29.69 21.81 5.37
C PHE A 23 -30.66 20.63 5.58
N ASP A 24 -31.96 20.79 5.37
CA ASP A 24 -32.94 19.70 5.37
C ASP A 24 -33.20 19.12 3.97
N ASP A 25 -32.47 19.62 2.97
CA ASP A 25 -32.58 19.25 1.55
C ASP A 25 -34.01 19.38 1.02
N LEU A 26 -34.66 20.53 1.28
CA LEU A 26 -36.05 20.81 0.86
C LEU A 26 -36.23 20.81 -0.67
N TRP A 27 -35.14 20.95 -1.42
CA TRP A 27 -35.14 20.93 -2.89
C TRP A 27 -34.70 19.58 -3.49
N GLU A 28 -34.50 18.55 -2.65
CA GLU A 28 -34.07 17.19 -3.05
C GLU A 28 -32.86 17.21 -4.01
N SER A 29 -31.90 18.08 -3.71
CA SER A 29 -30.75 18.38 -4.55
C SER A 29 -29.75 17.24 -4.51
N ARG A 30 -29.74 16.41 -5.56
CA ARG A 30 -28.65 15.43 -5.76
C ARG A 30 -27.30 16.13 -5.94
N PHE A 31 -26.22 15.40 -5.67
CA PHE A 31 -24.83 15.88 -5.74
C PHE A 31 -24.49 16.67 -7.02
N GLN A 32 -25.00 16.23 -8.17
CA GLN A 32 -24.81 16.88 -9.47
C GLN A 32 -25.45 18.28 -9.60
N HIS A 33 -26.35 18.66 -8.69
CA HIS A 33 -27.05 19.95 -8.70
C HIS A 33 -26.48 20.96 -7.68
N CYS A 34 -25.57 20.54 -6.80
CA CYS A 34 -25.02 21.39 -5.74
C CYS A 34 -24.31 22.63 -6.29
N ASP A 35 -23.54 22.50 -7.37
CA ASP A 35 -22.84 23.63 -7.98
C ASP A 35 -23.81 24.67 -8.57
N ALA A 36 -24.86 24.22 -9.25
CA ALA A 36 -25.87 25.09 -9.84
C ALA A 36 -26.71 25.81 -8.77
N LEU A 37 -27.05 25.10 -7.69
CA LEU A 37 -27.71 25.69 -6.53
C LEU A 37 -26.81 26.73 -5.84
N ALA A 38 -25.54 26.39 -5.62
CA ALA A 38 -24.56 27.29 -5.03
C ALA A 38 -24.36 28.56 -5.87
N GLU A 39 -24.43 28.46 -7.20
CA GLU A 39 -24.37 29.60 -8.10
C GLU A 39 -25.57 30.54 -7.96
N GLN A 40 -26.79 30.00 -7.90
CA GLN A 40 -28.00 30.81 -7.67
C GLN A 40 -27.97 31.50 -6.31
N LEU A 41 -27.53 30.80 -5.25
CA LEU A 41 -27.38 31.34 -3.91
C LEU A 41 -26.30 32.44 -3.85
N ALA A 42 -25.15 32.22 -4.50
CA ALA A 42 -24.08 33.20 -4.56
C ALA A 42 -24.50 34.46 -5.32
N GLN A 43 -25.23 34.31 -6.44
CA GLN A 43 -25.73 35.45 -7.20
C GLN A 43 -26.76 36.25 -6.41
N ALA A 44 -27.71 35.59 -5.73
CA ALA A 44 -28.67 36.27 -4.88
C ALA A 44 -27.99 37.03 -3.71
N GLN A 45 -26.92 36.48 -3.13
CA GLN A 45 -26.13 37.16 -2.10
C GLN A 45 -25.40 38.38 -2.66
N ASN A 46 -24.68 38.21 -3.78
CA ASN A 46 -23.89 39.27 -4.40
C ASN A 46 -24.77 40.43 -4.91
N ASP A 47 -25.99 40.14 -5.36
CA ASP A 47 -26.99 41.14 -5.77
C ASP A 47 -27.68 41.82 -4.57
N GLY A 48 -27.42 41.36 -3.33
CA GLY A 48 -27.97 41.93 -2.09
C GLY A 48 -29.40 41.47 -1.74
N ASP A 49 -29.93 40.45 -2.42
CA ASP A 49 -31.28 39.95 -2.18
C ASP A 49 -31.42 39.13 -0.90
N ILE A 50 -30.32 38.49 -0.46
CA ILE A 50 -30.24 37.64 0.72
C ILE A 50 -28.96 37.93 1.52
N ASN A 51 -28.90 37.46 2.77
CA ASN A 51 -27.70 37.53 3.60
C ASN A 51 -27.34 36.16 4.19
N LEU A 52 -26.72 35.30 3.39
CA LEU A 52 -26.24 33.97 3.73
C LEU A 52 -25.20 33.96 4.85
N LEU A 53 -24.35 34.98 4.93
CA LEU A 53 -23.32 35.07 5.97
C LEU A 53 -23.93 35.31 7.35
N SER A 54 -25.00 36.09 7.44
CA SER A 54 -25.73 36.31 8.70
C SER A 54 -26.41 35.05 9.24
N LEU A 55 -26.66 34.06 8.38
CA LEU A 55 -27.26 32.77 8.77
C LEU A 55 -26.24 31.81 9.40
N LEU A 56 -24.94 32.07 9.24
CA LEU A 56 -23.84 31.26 9.79
C LEU A 56 -23.40 31.72 11.18
N ALA A 57 -24.34 32.22 12.00
CA ALA A 57 -24.03 32.56 13.39
C ALA A 57 -23.50 31.33 14.16
N SER A 58 -22.66 31.56 15.17
CA SER A 58 -22.06 30.48 15.97
C SER A 58 -23.14 29.53 16.49
N GLY A 59 -23.02 28.24 16.16
CA GLY A 59 -23.93 27.18 16.56
C GLY A 59 -25.22 27.03 15.73
N ALA A 60 -25.46 27.89 14.72
CA ALA A 60 -26.67 27.81 13.88
C ALA A 60 -26.77 26.49 13.08
N ILE A 61 -25.62 25.86 12.80
CA ILE A 61 -25.54 24.65 11.99
C ILE A 61 -25.46 23.38 12.86
N ASP A 62 -25.24 23.54 14.17
CA ASP A 62 -25.08 22.41 15.09
C ASP A 62 -26.38 21.62 15.29
N ALA A 63 -27.52 22.22 14.94
CA ALA A 63 -28.82 21.55 14.96
C ALA A 63 -29.02 20.52 13.84
N PHE A 64 -28.15 20.52 12.82
CA PHE A 64 -28.26 19.61 11.67
C PHE A 64 -27.23 18.48 11.75
N HIS A 65 -27.70 17.24 11.51
CA HIS A 65 -26.87 16.05 11.59
C HIS A 65 -27.12 15.08 10.42
N GLY A 66 -26.15 14.21 10.16
CA GLY A 66 -26.22 13.18 9.13
C GLY A 66 -26.05 13.71 7.71
N TYR A 67 -26.42 12.88 6.73
CA TYR A 67 -26.16 13.12 5.30
C TYR A 67 -26.61 14.49 4.78
N LYS A 68 -27.78 14.96 5.22
CA LYS A 68 -28.34 16.24 4.78
C LYS A 68 -27.54 17.44 5.30
N ALA A 69 -26.99 17.33 6.51
CA ALA A 69 -26.13 18.35 7.07
C ALA A 69 -24.80 18.45 6.32
N ASP A 70 -24.22 17.31 5.93
CA ASP A 70 -23.01 17.26 5.11
C ASP A 70 -23.25 17.89 3.71
N LEU A 71 -24.42 17.59 3.10
CA LEU A 71 -24.84 18.20 1.85
C LEU A 71 -25.00 19.74 1.98
N GLY A 72 -25.63 20.20 3.06
CA GLY A 72 -25.78 21.63 3.35
C GLY A 72 -24.44 22.35 3.52
N ARG A 73 -23.51 21.76 4.28
CA ARG A 73 -22.13 22.27 4.43
C ARG A 73 -21.41 22.34 3.08
N ARG A 74 -21.54 21.29 2.26
CA ARG A 74 -20.97 21.25 0.91
C ARG A 74 -21.48 22.38 0.03
N ILE A 75 -22.80 22.62 0.02
CA ILE A 75 -23.41 23.74 -0.73
C ILE A 75 -22.84 25.08 -0.25
N TYR A 76 -22.73 25.28 1.07
CA TYR A 76 -22.14 26.50 1.63
C TYR A 76 -20.67 26.69 1.22
N PHE A 77 -19.84 25.65 1.28
CA PHE A 77 -18.46 25.73 0.79
C PHE A 77 -18.41 26.13 -0.69
N LEU A 78 -19.29 25.60 -1.54
CA LEU A 78 -19.36 25.98 -2.96
C LEU A 78 -19.83 27.43 -3.16
N VAL A 79 -20.80 27.90 -2.37
CA VAL A 79 -21.27 29.29 -2.40
C VAL A 79 -20.13 30.24 -2.05
N LEU A 80 -19.41 29.98 -0.96
CA LEU A 80 -18.33 30.84 -0.47
C LEU A 80 -17.23 31.07 -1.51
N ARG A 81 -16.96 30.11 -2.39
CA ARG A 81 -15.98 30.26 -3.50
C ARG A 81 -16.38 31.36 -4.48
N LYS A 82 -17.69 31.57 -4.66
CA LYS A 82 -18.29 32.45 -5.69
C LYS A 82 -18.72 33.82 -5.13
N LEU A 83 -18.63 34.05 -3.82
CA LEU A 83 -19.06 35.30 -3.21
C LEU A 83 -18.08 36.46 -3.49
N ASP A 84 -18.64 37.66 -3.63
CA ASP A 84 -17.89 38.92 -3.65
C ASP A 84 -17.91 39.58 -2.27
N ILE A 85 -17.12 39.02 -1.37
CA ILE A 85 -16.99 39.46 0.03
C ILE A 85 -15.52 39.70 0.38
N SER A 86 -15.27 40.38 1.50
CA SER A 86 -13.91 40.59 2.03
C SER A 86 -13.35 39.34 2.70
N ALA A 87 -12.02 39.24 2.77
CA ALA A 87 -11.32 38.14 3.42
C ALA A 87 -11.75 37.90 4.88
N PRO A 88 -11.93 38.93 5.75
CA PRO A 88 -12.38 38.72 7.13
C PRO A 88 -13.79 38.09 7.21
N ALA A 89 -14.69 38.49 6.32
CA ALA A 89 -16.05 37.94 6.26
C ALA A 89 -16.02 36.47 5.83
N LEU A 90 -15.18 36.13 4.85
CA LEU A 90 -14.99 34.74 4.41
C LEU A 90 -14.40 33.86 5.51
N ILE A 91 -13.32 34.30 6.16
CA ILE A 91 -12.64 33.53 7.21
C ILE A 91 -13.62 33.26 8.36
N THR A 92 -14.38 34.26 8.78
CA THR A 92 -15.43 34.11 9.80
C THR A 92 -16.46 33.06 9.40
N ALA A 93 -16.89 33.05 8.13
CA ALA A 93 -17.85 32.08 7.62
C ALA A 93 -17.28 30.66 7.56
N LEU A 94 -16.01 30.51 7.15
CA LEU A 94 -15.32 29.22 7.13
C LEU A 94 -15.17 28.63 8.54
N GLU A 95 -14.84 29.46 9.52
CA GLU A 95 -14.77 29.07 10.93
C GLU A 95 -16.13 28.64 11.50
N GLY A 96 -17.21 29.35 11.11
CA GLY A 96 -18.57 28.98 11.46
C GLY A 96 -19.00 27.63 10.87
N LEU A 97 -18.50 27.28 9.68
CA LEU A 97 -18.81 26.02 8.99
C LEU A 97 -17.96 24.83 9.46
N SER A 98 -16.72 25.04 9.88
CA SER A 98 -15.81 23.95 10.29
C SER A 98 -16.11 23.36 11.67
N GLY A 99 -16.95 24.02 12.49
CA GLY A 99 -17.28 23.60 13.85
C GLY A 99 -16.10 23.68 14.83
N GLN A 100 -16.34 23.51 16.14
CA GLN A 100 -15.32 23.65 17.20
C GLN A 100 -14.29 22.51 17.27
N LYS A 101 -14.40 21.47 16.42
CA LYS A 101 -13.39 20.41 16.36
C LYS A 101 -12.24 20.92 15.50
N GLY A 102 -11.18 21.42 16.15
CA GLY A 102 -10.02 22.08 15.54
C GLY A 102 -9.16 21.22 14.60
N THR A 103 -9.76 20.54 13.64
CA THR A 103 -9.08 19.84 12.54
C THR A 103 -9.54 20.50 11.24
N GLU A 104 -8.62 21.18 10.57
CA GLU A 104 -8.90 21.87 9.32
C GLU A 104 -9.22 20.84 8.22
N THR A 105 -10.45 20.86 7.72
CA THR A 105 -10.89 19.96 6.64
C THR A 105 -10.38 20.45 5.28
N TYR A 106 -10.05 19.51 4.37
CA TYR A 106 -9.69 19.81 2.98
C TYR A 106 -10.66 20.79 2.28
N GLU A 107 -11.95 20.71 2.60
CA GLU A 107 -12.97 21.57 2.00
C GLU A 107 -12.81 23.06 2.38
N VAL A 108 -12.28 23.36 3.55
CA VAL A 108 -12.03 24.74 4.02
C VAL A 108 -10.87 25.36 3.26
N THR A 109 -9.75 24.65 3.17
CA THR A 109 -8.55 25.13 2.46
C THR A 109 -8.79 25.24 0.96
N ASP A 110 -9.51 24.28 0.36
CA ASP A 110 -9.92 24.33 -1.05
C ASP A 110 -10.85 25.53 -1.33
N THR A 111 -11.79 25.81 -0.43
CA THR A 111 -12.72 26.95 -0.57
C THR A 111 -11.99 28.29 -0.47
N LEU A 112 -11.10 28.46 0.52
CA LEU A 112 -10.29 29.67 0.66
C LEU A 112 -9.35 29.85 -0.55
N SER A 113 -8.74 28.77 -1.04
CA SER A 113 -7.87 28.83 -2.22
C SER A 113 -8.63 29.22 -3.48
N ALA A 114 -9.82 28.66 -3.70
CA ALA A 114 -10.67 29.01 -4.85
C ALA A 114 -11.14 30.47 -4.78
N TRP A 115 -11.58 30.94 -3.62
CA TRP A 115 -11.98 32.35 -3.44
C TRP A 115 -10.80 33.30 -3.67
N CYS A 116 -9.62 32.97 -3.13
CA CYS A 116 -8.41 33.78 -3.25
C CYS A 116 -7.94 33.87 -4.72
N GLY A 117 -8.06 32.76 -5.46
CA GLY A 117 -7.71 32.70 -6.89
C GLY A 117 -8.72 33.36 -7.84
N ALA A 118 -9.94 33.65 -7.39
CA ALA A 118 -11.00 34.20 -8.25
C ALA A 118 -10.84 35.69 -8.60
N SER A 119 -10.00 36.44 -7.87
CA SER A 119 -9.70 37.85 -8.17
C SER A 119 -8.24 38.17 -7.88
N GLY A 120 -7.61 38.96 -8.77
CA GLY A 120 -6.22 39.37 -8.62
C GLY A 120 -5.92 40.22 -7.38
N THR A 121 -6.92 40.87 -6.77
CA THR A 121 -6.73 41.72 -5.59
C THR A 121 -6.78 40.95 -4.26
N ARG A 122 -7.45 39.80 -4.23
CA ARG A 122 -7.73 39.01 -3.00
C ARG A 122 -6.49 38.43 -2.34
N PRO A 123 -5.46 37.91 -3.06
CA PRO A 123 -4.22 37.46 -2.44
C PRO A 123 -3.50 38.58 -1.68
N LYS A 124 -3.54 39.81 -2.21
CA LYS A 124 -2.92 40.97 -1.59
C LYS A 124 -3.72 41.46 -0.39
N GLU A 125 -5.05 41.43 -0.47
CA GLU A 125 -5.93 41.70 0.67
C GLU A 125 -5.62 40.72 1.82
N LEU A 126 -5.62 39.42 1.55
CA LEU A 126 -5.35 38.38 2.55
C LEU A 126 -3.95 38.54 3.17
N LEU A 127 -2.92 38.80 2.35
CA LEU A 127 -1.57 39.02 2.86
C LEU A 127 -1.48 40.29 3.74
N THR A 128 -2.17 41.36 3.38
CA THR A 128 -2.22 42.61 4.17
C THR A 128 -2.84 42.38 5.54
N LEU A 129 -3.88 41.54 5.62
CA LEU A 129 -4.53 41.19 6.90
C LEU A 129 -3.61 40.36 7.80
N ILE A 130 -2.78 39.48 7.20
CA ILE A 130 -1.76 38.72 7.91
C ILE A 130 -0.67 39.66 8.44
N ASP A 131 -0.18 40.58 7.60
CA ASP A 131 0.86 41.54 7.98
C ASP A 131 0.40 42.49 9.09
N THR A 132 -0.89 42.87 9.08
CA THR A 132 -1.51 43.71 10.11
C THR A 132 -2.00 42.93 11.33
N LYS A 133 -1.77 41.60 11.37
CA LYS A 133 -2.18 40.68 12.45
C LYS A 133 -3.68 40.64 12.73
N GLN A 134 -4.50 41.01 11.75
CA GLN A 134 -5.96 40.88 11.82
C GLN A 134 -6.39 39.43 11.57
N VAL A 135 -5.58 38.67 10.84
CA VAL A 135 -5.75 37.24 10.58
C VAL A 135 -4.45 36.54 10.99
N ASP A 136 -4.55 35.44 11.72
CA ASP A 136 -3.40 34.56 11.93
C ASP A 136 -3.08 33.85 10.60
N GLY A 137 -1.93 34.19 10.01
CA GLY A 137 -1.50 33.61 8.74
C GLY A 137 -1.33 32.09 8.78
N CYS A 138 -1.14 31.51 9.97
CA CYS A 138 -1.03 30.06 10.13
C CYS A 138 -2.39 29.36 10.07
N LYS A 139 -3.48 30.06 10.41
CA LYS A 139 -4.84 29.53 10.44
C LYS A 139 -5.38 29.32 9.03
N LEU A 140 -6.02 28.18 8.78
CA LEU A 140 -6.60 27.79 7.48
C LEU A 140 -5.59 27.80 6.32
N TYR A 141 -4.29 27.66 6.61
CA TYR A 141 -3.21 27.82 5.63
C TYR A 141 -3.26 29.16 4.86
N SER A 142 -3.76 30.22 5.49
CA SER A 142 -4.03 31.51 4.86
C SER A 142 -2.78 32.12 4.21
N LEU A 143 -1.61 32.04 4.87
CA LEU A 143 -0.36 32.54 4.32
C LEU A 143 0.07 31.74 3.08
N SER A 144 0.01 30.41 3.14
CA SER A 144 0.35 29.55 2.00
C SER A 144 -0.55 29.84 0.79
N ILE A 145 -1.85 29.98 1.03
CA ILE A 145 -2.85 30.26 -0.01
C ILE A 145 -2.66 31.65 -0.61
N ALA A 146 -2.40 32.68 0.22
CA ALA A 146 -2.14 34.04 -0.23
C ALA A 146 -0.91 34.09 -1.14
N ILE A 147 0.22 33.49 -0.72
CA ILE A 147 1.44 33.44 -1.52
C ILE A 147 1.21 32.66 -2.82
N ARG A 148 0.67 31.43 -2.74
CA ARG A 148 0.48 30.57 -3.92
C ARG A 148 -0.44 31.20 -4.98
N SER A 149 -1.55 31.79 -4.54
CA SER A 149 -2.50 32.45 -5.45
C SER A 149 -1.90 33.76 -5.98
N GLY A 150 -1.22 34.52 -5.12
CA GLY A 150 -0.60 35.79 -5.46
C GLY A 150 0.54 35.67 -6.47
N LEU A 151 1.33 34.59 -6.43
CA LEU A 151 2.40 34.32 -7.40
C LEU A 151 1.90 34.26 -8.85
N LYS A 152 0.63 33.89 -9.08
CA LYS A 152 0.00 33.86 -10.40
C LYS A 152 -0.44 35.25 -10.88
N VAL A 153 -0.55 36.22 -9.98
CA VAL A 153 -1.03 37.57 -10.25
C VAL A 153 0.13 38.56 -10.37
N ASP A 154 1.02 38.57 -9.37
CA ASP A 154 2.20 39.43 -9.30
C ASP A 154 3.37 38.62 -8.74
N MET A 155 4.03 37.88 -9.61
CA MET A 155 5.13 36.99 -9.24
C MET A 155 6.23 37.74 -8.48
N SER A 156 6.62 38.94 -8.92
CA SER A 156 7.72 39.69 -8.30
C SER A 156 7.38 40.05 -6.86
N TYR A 157 6.21 40.63 -6.60
CA TYR A 157 5.83 41.05 -5.25
C TYR A 157 5.69 39.84 -4.30
N PHE A 158 4.97 38.80 -4.72
CA PHE A 158 4.72 37.65 -3.86
C PHE A 158 5.95 36.77 -3.67
N ALA A 159 6.86 36.69 -4.64
CA ALA A 159 8.15 36.01 -4.46
C ALA A 159 9.03 36.73 -3.44
N GLU A 160 9.14 38.07 -3.48
CA GLU A 160 9.89 38.82 -2.44
C GLU A 160 9.33 38.57 -1.04
N ARG A 161 8.00 38.62 -0.90
CA ARG A 161 7.34 38.36 0.37
C ARG A 161 7.62 36.93 0.85
N ALA A 162 7.54 35.95 -0.06
CA ALA A 162 7.86 34.57 0.25
C ALA A 162 9.31 34.42 0.73
N TYR A 163 10.28 34.99 0.01
CA TYR A 163 11.70 34.92 0.40
C TYR A 163 11.97 35.62 1.74
N THR A 164 11.28 36.72 2.03
CA THR A 164 11.35 37.40 3.34
C THR A 164 10.87 36.50 4.47
N PHE A 165 9.73 35.80 4.29
CA PHE A 165 9.24 34.86 5.30
C PHE A 165 10.15 33.63 5.45
N ILE A 166 10.76 33.15 4.37
CA ILE A 166 11.73 32.05 4.41
C ILE A 166 12.96 32.42 5.24
N ALA A 167 13.44 33.67 5.14
CA ALA A 167 14.57 34.15 5.92
C ALA A 167 14.17 34.41 7.40
N ASP A 168 13.14 35.24 7.61
CA ASP A 168 12.90 35.92 8.89
C ASP A 168 11.60 35.50 9.60
N GLY A 169 10.80 34.61 9.00
CA GLY A 169 9.51 34.17 9.55
C GLY A 169 9.63 33.24 10.77
N THR A 170 8.51 32.97 11.43
CA THR A 170 8.43 31.88 12.42
C THR A 170 8.53 30.51 11.72
N GLU A 171 8.84 29.44 12.46
CA GLU A 171 8.95 28.09 11.87
C GLU A 171 7.69 27.69 11.08
N THR A 172 6.50 27.95 11.64
CA THR A 172 5.22 27.68 10.97
C THR A 172 5.04 28.51 9.70
N GLN A 173 5.43 29.79 9.72
CA GLN A 173 5.37 30.66 8.53
C GLN A 173 6.32 30.18 7.44
N LYS A 174 7.55 29.80 7.81
CA LYS A 174 8.55 29.23 6.90
C LYS A 174 8.00 27.98 6.23
N VAL A 175 7.46 27.03 6.98
CA VAL A 175 6.83 25.81 6.45
C VAL A 175 5.74 26.14 5.44
N GLN A 176 4.79 27.02 5.78
CA GLN A 176 3.66 27.35 4.90
C GLN A 176 4.09 28.03 3.60
N VAL A 177 5.08 28.93 3.67
CA VAL A 177 5.59 29.66 2.50
C VAL A 177 6.44 28.76 1.61
N ILE A 178 7.26 27.89 2.21
CA ILE A 178 8.02 26.88 1.46
C ILE A 178 7.05 25.97 0.71
N GLN A 179 6.01 25.46 1.37
CA GLN A 179 4.97 24.64 0.73
C GLN A 179 4.17 25.41 -0.33
N ALA A 180 4.00 26.73 -0.19
CA ALA A 180 3.32 27.55 -1.20
C ALA A 180 4.08 27.54 -2.53
N LEU A 181 5.41 27.39 -2.47
CA LEU A 181 6.33 27.37 -3.60
C LEU A 181 6.51 25.98 -4.24
N SER A 182 5.68 24.98 -3.93
CA SER A 182 5.78 23.64 -4.55
C SER A 182 5.55 23.65 -6.06
N GLU A 183 4.68 24.53 -6.54
CA GLU A 183 4.37 24.69 -7.97
C GLU A 183 4.57 26.16 -8.37
N PRO A 184 5.82 26.65 -8.40
CA PRO A 184 6.07 28.05 -8.66
C PRO A 184 5.83 28.36 -10.14
N PRO A 185 5.16 29.48 -10.49
CA PRO A 185 4.95 29.88 -11.88
C PRO A 185 6.20 30.54 -12.49
N PHE A 186 7.39 30.06 -12.14
CA PHE A 186 8.66 30.60 -12.64
C PHE A 186 8.80 30.34 -14.13
N SER A 187 8.99 31.41 -14.90
CA SER A 187 9.03 31.35 -16.37
C SER A 187 10.40 31.74 -16.92
N GLN A 188 11.20 32.50 -16.17
CA GLN A 188 12.53 32.94 -16.58
C GLN A 188 13.62 32.27 -15.74
N ASP A 189 14.80 32.08 -16.33
CA ASP A 189 15.97 31.52 -15.64
C ASP A 189 16.35 32.34 -14.39
N ALA A 190 16.15 33.67 -14.44
CA ALA A 190 16.39 34.56 -13.30
C ALA A 190 15.48 34.22 -12.11
N ASP A 191 14.20 33.90 -12.34
CA ASP A 191 13.25 33.57 -11.28
C ASP A 191 13.64 32.26 -10.60
N TRP A 192 14.01 31.26 -11.39
CA TRP A 192 14.52 29.98 -10.89
C TRP A 192 15.78 30.15 -10.05
N GLN A 193 16.75 30.92 -10.53
CA GLN A 193 17.99 31.19 -9.82
C GLN A 193 17.74 31.95 -8.51
N ARG A 194 16.81 32.90 -8.48
CA ARG A 194 16.43 33.60 -7.25
C ARG A 194 15.76 32.65 -6.24
N GLY A 195 14.86 31.78 -6.70
CA GLY A 195 14.24 30.77 -5.85
C GLY A 195 15.25 29.78 -5.26
N LEU A 196 16.16 29.28 -6.09
CA LEU A 196 17.24 28.39 -5.67
C LEU A 196 18.16 29.05 -4.63
N ASN A 197 18.54 30.31 -4.83
CA ASN A 197 19.38 31.04 -3.89
C ASN A 197 18.68 31.24 -2.52
N ALA A 198 17.38 31.57 -2.53
CA ALA A 198 16.60 31.71 -1.29
C ALA A 198 16.52 30.38 -0.53
N PHE A 199 16.26 29.27 -1.21
CA PHE A 199 16.25 27.94 -0.59
C PHE A 199 17.64 27.51 -0.14
N SER A 200 18.69 27.80 -0.91
CA SER A 200 20.07 27.47 -0.52
C SER A 200 20.47 28.16 0.78
N ALA A 201 20.15 29.45 0.94
CA ALA A 201 20.42 30.18 2.17
C ALA A 201 19.63 29.60 3.36
N SER A 202 18.36 29.23 3.14
CA SER A 202 17.52 28.63 4.18
C SER A 202 18.02 27.24 4.59
N VAL A 203 18.33 26.35 3.64
CA VAL A 203 18.84 24.99 3.92
C VAL A 203 20.14 25.01 4.74
N GLU A 204 20.98 26.04 4.59
CA GLU A 204 22.25 26.15 5.33
C GLU A 204 22.07 26.59 6.79
N GLN A 205 20.94 27.22 7.12
CA GLN A 205 20.68 27.78 8.45
C GLN A 205 19.70 26.93 9.28
N GLU A 206 18.83 26.18 8.62
CA GLU A 206 17.68 25.54 9.27
C GLU A 206 18.02 24.18 9.90
N THR A 207 17.64 24.04 11.17
CA THR A 207 17.79 22.78 11.93
C THR A 207 16.46 22.16 12.34
N ALA A 208 15.34 22.86 12.15
CA ALA A 208 14.01 22.36 12.46
C ALA A 208 13.56 21.30 11.43
N ASP A 209 12.98 20.21 11.93
CA ASP A 209 12.65 19.06 11.09
C ASP A 209 11.50 19.32 10.12
N GLU A 210 10.46 20.03 10.58
CA GLU A 210 9.30 20.39 9.77
C GLU A 210 9.69 21.29 8.58
N ILE A 211 10.66 22.19 8.78
CA ILE A 211 11.18 23.06 7.73
C ILE A 211 11.97 22.24 6.71
N ARG A 212 12.86 21.35 7.15
CA ARG A 212 13.62 20.47 6.23
C ARG A 212 12.71 19.54 5.41
N SER A 213 11.69 18.96 6.04
CA SER A 213 10.66 18.17 5.36
C SER A 213 9.94 19.01 4.30
N ALA A 214 9.47 20.21 4.67
CA ALA A 214 8.83 21.13 3.72
C ALA A 214 9.77 21.52 2.56
N GLN A 215 11.04 21.83 2.84
CA GLN A 215 12.05 22.16 1.84
C GLN A 215 12.29 20.98 0.89
N THR A 216 12.53 19.80 1.43
CA THR A 216 12.79 18.58 0.66
C THR A 216 11.63 18.28 -0.26
N ARG A 217 10.40 18.26 0.27
CA ARG A 217 9.18 18.03 -0.51
C ARG A 217 9.01 19.05 -1.64
N THR A 218 9.22 20.33 -1.34
CA THR A 218 9.05 21.42 -2.30
C THR A 218 10.09 21.34 -3.42
N LEU A 219 11.36 21.11 -3.07
CA LEU A 219 12.43 20.98 -4.06
C LEU A 219 12.23 19.73 -4.94
N LEU A 220 11.74 18.63 -4.38
CA LEU A 220 11.38 17.43 -5.17
C LEU A 220 10.32 17.74 -6.23
N THR A 221 9.32 18.57 -5.91
CA THR A 221 8.29 18.96 -6.90
C THR A 221 8.84 19.83 -8.03
N TRP A 222 9.96 20.53 -7.84
CA TRP A 222 10.55 21.39 -8.86
C TRP A 222 11.16 20.61 -10.03
N PHE A 223 11.53 19.33 -9.86
CA PHE A 223 12.03 18.50 -10.97
C PHE A 223 11.05 18.39 -12.14
N LYS A 224 9.75 18.50 -11.88
CA LYS A 224 8.70 18.44 -12.90
C LYS A 224 8.75 19.63 -13.87
N THR A 225 9.15 20.81 -13.41
CA THR A 225 9.00 22.07 -14.16
C THR A 225 10.31 22.84 -14.35
N ALA A 226 11.35 22.54 -13.58
CA ALA A 226 12.62 23.25 -13.66
C ALA A 226 13.35 22.98 -15.00
N PRO A 227 14.04 23.98 -15.55
CA PRO A 227 14.90 23.79 -16.71
C PRO A 227 15.94 22.68 -16.48
N PRO A 228 16.20 21.78 -17.45
CA PRO A 228 17.13 20.66 -17.29
C PRO A 228 18.55 21.06 -16.84
N ILE A 229 19.00 22.27 -17.20
CA ILE A 229 20.30 22.82 -16.80
C ILE A 229 20.45 22.99 -15.28
N LEU A 230 19.33 23.12 -14.55
CA LEU A 230 19.32 23.29 -13.08
C LEU A 230 19.23 21.96 -12.32
N THR A 231 19.08 20.83 -13.01
CA THR A 231 18.95 19.49 -12.41
C THR A 231 20.06 19.18 -11.41
N HIS A 232 21.31 19.49 -11.75
CA HIS A 232 22.45 19.24 -10.87
C HIS A 232 22.41 20.11 -9.60
N GLU A 233 22.04 21.38 -9.75
CA GLU A 233 21.93 22.31 -8.63
C GLU A 233 20.78 21.93 -7.68
N LEU A 234 19.62 21.57 -8.23
CA LEU A 234 18.49 21.03 -7.49
C LEU A 234 18.86 19.78 -6.70
N HIS A 235 19.50 18.81 -7.36
CA HIS A 235 19.93 17.57 -6.72
C HIS A 235 20.91 17.83 -5.56
N ARG A 236 21.86 18.76 -5.73
CA ARG A 236 22.78 19.16 -4.67
C ARG A 236 22.03 19.78 -3.48
N LEU A 237 21.05 20.62 -3.75
CA LEU A 237 20.28 21.32 -2.72
C LEU A 237 19.37 20.35 -1.95
N ILE A 238 18.72 19.41 -2.63
CA ILE A 238 17.90 18.36 -2.00
C ILE A 238 18.76 17.46 -1.12
N SER A 239 19.93 17.05 -1.62
CA SER A 239 20.86 16.24 -0.82
C SER A 239 21.28 16.93 0.48
N LYS A 240 21.38 18.27 0.49
CA LYS A 240 21.62 19.05 1.71
C LYS A 240 20.37 19.11 2.60
N ALA A 241 19.21 19.45 2.03
CA ALA A 241 17.95 19.60 2.77
C ALA A 241 17.48 18.30 3.43
N ALA A 242 17.77 17.17 2.79
CA ALA A 242 17.38 15.83 3.24
C ALA A 242 18.30 15.26 4.33
N LEU A 243 19.33 15.98 4.78
CA LEU A 243 20.26 15.56 5.82
C LEU A 243 20.14 16.44 7.08
N PRO A 244 20.01 15.85 8.29
CA PRO A 244 19.83 14.41 8.55
C PRO A 244 18.48 13.91 8.01
N THR A 245 18.46 12.67 7.50
CA THR A 245 17.22 12.06 6.99
C THR A 245 16.39 11.58 8.17
N THR A 246 15.37 12.36 8.52
CA THR A 246 14.40 12.03 9.58
C THR A 246 13.22 11.25 9.00
N PRO A 247 12.33 10.67 9.84
CA PRO A 247 11.15 9.96 9.34
C PRO A 247 10.25 10.81 8.43
N ALA A 248 10.08 12.10 8.74
CA ALA A 248 9.28 13.02 7.92
C ALA A 248 9.91 13.24 6.53
N VAL A 249 11.22 13.52 6.49
CA VAL A 249 11.99 13.67 5.25
C VAL A 249 11.99 12.38 4.43
N ALA A 250 12.19 11.22 5.07
CA ALA A 250 12.14 9.92 4.41
C ALA A 250 10.78 9.66 3.77
N ARG A 251 9.68 10.02 4.45
CA ARG A 251 8.32 9.92 3.89
C ARG A 251 8.14 10.79 2.65
N ASP A 252 8.66 12.03 2.66
CA ASP A 252 8.57 12.92 1.49
C ASP A 252 9.39 12.39 0.30
N ILE A 253 10.57 11.82 0.56
CA ILE A 253 11.39 11.17 -0.48
C ILE A 253 10.68 9.92 -1.02
N ALA A 254 10.13 9.07 -0.14
CA ALA A 254 9.40 7.87 -0.53
C ALA A 254 8.15 8.23 -1.36
N TYR A 255 7.41 9.26 -0.96
CA TYR A 255 6.27 9.78 -1.74
C TYR A 255 6.69 10.23 -3.14
N ALA A 256 7.77 10.98 -3.24
CA ALA A 256 8.28 11.43 -4.54
C ALA A 256 8.72 10.26 -5.42
N LEU A 257 9.43 9.27 -4.88
CA LEU A 257 9.79 8.06 -5.63
C LEU A 257 8.57 7.21 -6.02
N ALA A 258 7.51 7.20 -5.22
CA ALA A 258 6.28 6.45 -5.52
C ALA A 258 5.44 7.10 -6.64
N PHE A 259 5.30 8.43 -6.65
CA PHE A 259 4.33 9.12 -7.51
C PHE A 259 4.96 10.04 -8.57
N ASN A 260 6.22 10.43 -8.39
CA ASN A 260 6.96 11.35 -9.26
C ASN A 260 8.20 10.70 -9.88
N PHE A 261 8.32 9.36 -9.85
CA PHE A 261 9.51 8.63 -10.34
C PHE A 261 9.99 9.09 -11.72
N LYS A 262 9.05 9.26 -12.66
CA LYS A 262 9.29 9.69 -14.05
C LYS A 262 9.92 11.09 -14.19
N ASP A 263 9.82 11.92 -13.16
CA ASP A 263 10.37 13.27 -13.15
C ASP A 263 11.88 13.24 -12.81
N PHE A 264 12.42 12.08 -12.38
CA PHE A 264 13.82 11.90 -12.02
C PHE A 264 14.59 11.09 -13.06
N ASN A 265 15.86 11.46 -13.27
CA ASN A 265 16.80 10.56 -13.96
C ASN A 265 17.32 9.48 -13.00
N SER A 266 17.95 8.43 -13.55
CA SER A 266 18.44 7.28 -12.77
C SER A 266 19.43 7.65 -11.67
N THR A 267 20.26 8.68 -11.89
CA THR A 267 21.23 9.18 -10.90
C THR A 267 20.54 9.81 -9.70
N VAL A 268 19.57 10.71 -9.93
CA VAL A 268 18.81 11.36 -8.87
C VAL A 268 17.95 10.35 -8.12
N ALA A 269 17.23 9.49 -8.83
CA ALA A 269 16.42 8.44 -8.22
C ALA A 269 17.29 7.52 -7.33
N GLY A 270 18.48 7.13 -7.80
CA GLY A 270 19.41 6.32 -7.01
C GLY A 270 19.96 7.03 -5.76
N ALA A 271 20.23 8.33 -5.84
CA ALA A 271 20.65 9.11 -4.68
C ALA A 271 19.53 9.22 -3.64
N LEU A 272 18.30 9.50 -4.07
CA LEU A 272 17.12 9.55 -3.20
C LEU A 272 16.85 8.20 -2.52
N HIS A 273 16.92 7.10 -3.26
CA HIS A 273 16.81 5.75 -2.71
C HIS A 273 17.91 5.45 -1.66
N SER A 274 19.14 5.93 -1.88
CA SER A 274 20.23 5.76 -0.91
C SER A 274 19.97 6.47 0.41
N LEU A 275 19.27 7.61 0.40
CA LEU A 275 18.85 8.31 1.62
C LEU A 275 17.79 7.52 2.40
N LEU A 276 16.88 6.82 1.71
CA LEU A 276 15.86 5.99 2.38
C LEU A 276 16.47 4.81 3.15
N ARG A 277 17.66 4.33 2.76
CA ARG A 277 18.39 3.27 3.49
C ARG A 277 18.89 3.72 4.87
N LEU A 278 18.90 5.02 5.16
CA LEU A 278 19.38 5.57 6.42
C LEU A 278 18.34 5.52 7.54
N VAL A 279 17.07 5.27 7.21
CA VAL A 279 15.95 5.38 8.14
C VAL A 279 15.17 4.08 8.20
N ARG A 280 14.68 3.71 9.39
CA ARG A 280 13.71 2.63 9.54
C ARG A 280 12.33 3.17 9.18
N PRO A 281 11.65 2.65 8.14
CA PRO A 281 10.35 3.17 7.74
C PRO A 281 9.26 2.78 8.74
N GLU A 282 8.39 3.73 9.04
CA GLU A 282 7.08 3.46 9.64
C GLU A 282 6.16 2.75 8.63
N PRO A 283 5.07 2.08 9.06
CA PRO A 283 4.21 1.30 8.16
C PRO A 283 3.71 2.08 6.93
N ASP A 284 3.27 3.33 7.11
CA ASP A 284 2.78 4.17 6.01
C ASP A 284 3.91 4.53 5.03
N THR A 285 5.10 4.80 5.55
CA THR A 285 6.29 5.08 4.73
C THR A 285 6.76 3.83 4.00
N LEU A 286 6.65 2.65 4.61
CA LEU A 286 7.00 1.37 4.00
C LEU A 286 6.15 1.11 2.74
N ASN A 287 4.85 1.40 2.79
CA ASN A 287 3.98 1.30 1.62
C ASN A 287 4.43 2.23 0.49
N LEU A 288 4.85 3.45 0.79
CA LEU A 288 5.40 4.37 -0.21
C LEU A 288 6.73 3.88 -0.77
N ILE A 289 7.59 3.29 0.07
CA ILE A 289 8.84 2.67 -0.37
C ILE A 289 8.54 1.51 -1.32
N ASP A 290 7.58 0.63 -1.00
CA ASP A 290 7.15 -0.46 -1.88
C ASP A 290 6.75 0.04 -3.28
N TYR A 291 5.88 1.05 -3.36
CA TYR A 291 5.54 1.69 -4.64
C TYR A 291 6.76 2.26 -5.37
N GLY A 292 7.68 2.91 -4.65
CA GLY A 292 8.91 3.45 -5.24
C GLY A 292 9.85 2.35 -5.76
N LEU A 293 10.00 1.26 -5.03
CA LEU A 293 10.82 0.09 -5.41
C LEU A 293 10.24 -0.64 -6.62
N ALA A 294 8.92 -0.70 -6.74
CA ALA A 294 8.24 -1.24 -7.92
C ALA A 294 8.66 -0.50 -9.21
N HIS A 295 8.81 0.83 -9.18
CA HIS A 295 9.32 1.61 -10.32
C HIS A 295 10.79 1.32 -10.64
N PHE A 296 11.62 1.04 -9.63
CA PHE A 296 13.01 0.61 -9.88
C PHE A 296 13.08 -0.75 -10.60
N ILE A 297 12.15 -1.66 -10.33
CA ILE A 297 12.06 -2.94 -11.07
C ILE A 297 11.74 -2.68 -12.54
N GLU A 298 10.77 -1.81 -12.83
CA GLU A 298 10.42 -1.42 -14.20
C GLU A 298 11.60 -0.75 -14.93
N ALA A 299 12.43 -0.01 -14.20
CA ALA A 299 13.66 0.60 -14.70
C ALA A 299 14.84 -0.39 -14.87
N GLY A 300 14.64 -1.68 -14.56
CA GLY A 300 15.68 -2.73 -14.67
C GLY A 300 16.66 -2.80 -13.50
N GLU A 301 16.41 -2.09 -12.40
CA GLU A 301 17.29 -2.00 -11.22
C GLU A 301 16.95 -3.07 -10.15
N VAL A 302 16.64 -4.31 -10.59
CA VAL A 302 16.15 -5.40 -9.74
C VAL A 302 17.12 -5.73 -8.60
N THR A 303 18.43 -5.76 -8.88
CA THR A 303 19.47 -6.02 -7.87
C THR A 303 19.43 -5.00 -6.74
N ARG A 304 19.25 -3.71 -7.05
CA ARG A 304 19.15 -2.64 -6.04
C ARG A 304 17.95 -2.86 -5.13
N VAL A 305 16.81 -3.22 -5.71
CA VAL A 305 15.57 -3.47 -4.96
C VAL A 305 15.73 -4.69 -4.06
N ARG A 306 16.35 -5.76 -4.57
CA ARG A 306 16.67 -6.97 -3.81
C ARG A 306 17.54 -6.69 -2.59
N ASP A 307 18.59 -5.91 -2.77
CA ASP A 307 19.53 -5.61 -1.69
C ASP A 307 18.86 -4.74 -0.62
N HIS A 308 18.03 -3.77 -1.01
CA HIS A 308 17.27 -2.95 -0.07
C HIS A 308 16.28 -3.78 0.78
N ILE A 309 15.48 -4.64 0.14
CA ILE A 309 14.52 -5.51 0.85
C ILE A 309 15.26 -6.48 1.77
N ALA A 310 16.38 -7.06 1.30
CA ALA A 310 17.22 -7.94 2.10
C ALA A 310 17.69 -7.25 3.39
N GLU A 311 18.13 -5.99 3.31
CA GLU A 311 18.57 -5.20 4.47
C GLU A 311 17.44 -4.94 5.47
N LEU A 312 16.25 -4.59 4.98
CA LEU A 312 15.08 -4.35 5.83
C LEU A 312 14.64 -5.62 6.56
N ILE A 313 14.65 -6.77 5.90
CA ILE A 313 14.23 -8.06 6.50
C ILE A 313 15.29 -8.60 7.46
N LEU A 314 16.59 -8.48 7.12
CA LEU A 314 17.68 -9.00 7.95
C LEU A 314 17.96 -8.18 9.21
N HIS A 315 17.44 -6.95 9.29
CA HIS A 315 17.66 -6.10 10.44
C HIS A 315 17.14 -6.77 11.75
N PRO A 316 17.92 -6.81 12.86
CA PRO A 316 17.61 -7.58 14.08
C PRO A 316 16.24 -7.32 14.72
N ASP A 317 15.79 -6.07 14.75
CA ASP A 317 14.50 -5.67 15.33
C ASP A 317 13.34 -5.63 14.31
N SER A 318 13.58 -6.11 13.08
CA SER A 318 12.61 -5.96 12.00
C SER A 318 11.47 -6.96 12.12
N LYS A 319 10.25 -6.42 12.02
CA LYS A 319 9.01 -7.19 11.79
C LYS A 319 8.61 -7.18 10.32
N ILE A 320 9.46 -6.62 9.45
CA ILE A 320 9.20 -6.53 8.01
C ILE A 320 9.44 -7.90 7.40
N SER A 321 8.45 -8.41 6.68
CA SER A 321 8.52 -9.57 5.81
C SER A 321 8.39 -9.13 4.35
N PHE A 322 8.67 -10.04 3.43
CA PHE A 322 8.53 -9.74 2.00
C PHE A 322 7.05 -9.55 1.60
N GLU A 323 6.10 -10.09 2.37
CA GLU A 323 4.66 -9.85 2.23
C GLU A 323 4.28 -8.37 2.41
N ASN A 324 5.12 -7.53 3.00
CA ASN A 324 4.85 -6.09 3.11
C ASN A 324 5.09 -5.32 1.81
N PHE A 325 5.56 -5.98 0.75
CA PHE A 325 5.93 -5.36 -0.52
C PHE A 325 5.05 -5.86 -1.68
N ASP A 326 3.73 -5.66 -1.56
CA ASP A 326 2.73 -6.12 -2.53
C ASP A 326 3.00 -5.59 -3.95
N SER A 327 3.41 -4.33 -4.09
CA SER A 327 3.68 -3.70 -5.38
C SER A 327 4.90 -4.32 -6.05
N VAL A 328 5.99 -4.54 -5.29
CA VAL A 328 7.18 -5.26 -5.77
C VAL A 328 6.83 -6.69 -6.17
N ILE A 329 6.08 -7.42 -5.35
CA ILE A 329 5.65 -8.79 -5.65
C ILE A 329 4.85 -8.81 -6.95
N SER A 330 3.87 -7.90 -7.10
CA SER A 330 3.07 -7.77 -8.31
C SER A 330 3.96 -7.51 -9.53
N LYS A 331 4.92 -6.57 -9.44
CA LYS A 331 5.84 -6.27 -10.55
C LYS A 331 6.77 -7.41 -10.91
N LEU A 332 7.24 -8.19 -9.93
CA LEU A 332 8.06 -9.37 -10.21
C LEU A 332 7.25 -10.45 -10.95
N HIS A 333 5.98 -10.66 -10.61
CA HIS A 333 5.12 -11.67 -11.26
C HIS A 333 4.59 -11.21 -12.63
N GLU A 334 4.30 -9.92 -12.81
CA GLU A 334 3.78 -9.36 -14.07
C GLU A 334 4.88 -9.00 -15.07
N GLY A 335 6.10 -8.75 -14.58
CA GLY A 335 7.25 -8.34 -15.37
C GLY A 335 7.92 -9.48 -16.13
N PRO A 336 9.12 -9.21 -16.71
CA PRO A 336 9.92 -10.26 -17.34
C PRO A 336 10.26 -11.37 -16.35
N ALA A 337 10.01 -12.62 -16.73
CA ALA A 337 10.29 -13.80 -15.88
C ALA A 337 11.73 -13.83 -15.35
N GLU A 338 12.67 -13.31 -16.16
CA GLU A 338 14.08 -13.17 -15.81
C GLU A 338 14.32 -12.43 -14.50
N CYS A 339 13.55 -11.37 -14.21
CA CYS A 339 13.72 -10.55 -13.01
C CYS A 339 13.39 -11.34 -11.73
N LEU A 340 12.27 -12.07 -11.75
CA LEU A 340 11.84 -12.92 -10.64
C LEU A 340 12.82 -14.09 -10.47
N GLU A 341 13.21 -14.74 -11.57
CA GLU A 341 14.04 -15.94 -11.52
C GLU A 341 15.48 -15.62 -11.09
N ASP A 342 16.03 -14.46 -11.50
CA ASP A 342 17.30 -13.94 -10.97
C ASP A 342 17.24 -13.69 -9.47
N TRP A 343 16.10 -13.21 -8.97
CA TRP A 343 15.89 -13.00 -7.55
C TRP A 343 15.91 -14.33 -6.78
N VAL A 344 15.12 -15.30 -7.25
CA VAL A 344 15.02 -16.64 -6.65
C VAL A 344 16.38 -17.33 -6.63
N VAL A 345 17.07 -17.39 -7.77
CA VAL A 345 18.38 -18.04 -7.88
C VAL A 345 19.42 -17.32 -7.03
N SER A 346 19.43 -15.99 -7.03
CA SER A 346 20.37 -15.23 -6.20
C SER A 346 20.18 -15.52 -4.71
N TRP A 347 18.95 -15.50 -4.20
CA TRP A 347 18.73 -15.76 -2.78
C TRP A 347 19.07 -17.20 -2.41
N LEU A 348 18.66 -18.18 -3.20
CA LEU A 348 19.04 -19.59 -2.98
C LEU A 348 20.55 -19.81 -3.08
N ARG A 349 21.27 -19.05 -3.92
CA ARG A 349 22.71 -19.19 -4.09
C ARG A 349 23.52 -18.53 -2.97
N THR A 350 23.13 -17.33 -2.51
CA THR A 350 24.01 -16.51 -1.64
C THR A 350 23.37 -15.97 -0.38
N ALA A 351 22.05 -15.88 -0.30
CA ALA A 351 21.40 -15.23 0.84
C ALA A 351 21.34 -16.13 2.08
N PRO A 352 21.32 -15.56 3.31
CA PRO A 352 20.99 -16.30 4.52
C PRO A 352 19.65 -17.02 4.42
N TYR A 353 19.48 -18.12 5.16
CA TYR A 353 18.26 -18.92 5.08
C TYR A 353 16.98 -18.13 5.39
N LYS A 354 17.03 -17.13 6.29
CA LYS A 354 15.90 -16.23 6.59
C LYS A 354 15.32 -15.60 5.32
N LEU A 355 16.16 -15.08 4.42
CA LEU A 355 15.69 -14.50 3.14
C LEU A 355 15.19 -15.56 2.17
N CYS A 356 15.78 -16.76 2.18
CA CYS A 356 15.27 -17.85 1.35
C CYS A 356 13.87 -18.28 1.77
N GLN A 357 13.56 -18.27 3.06
CA GLN A 357 12.23 -18.57 3.55
C GLN A 357 11.18 -17.57 3.02
N GLU A 358 11.53 -16.30 2.91
CA GLU A 358 10.66 -15.25 2.31
C GLU A 358 10.32 -15.49 0.84
N LEU A 359 11.07 -16.35 0.11
CA LEU A 359 10.65 -16.78 -1.22
C LEU A 359 9.35 -17.59 -1.16
N SER A 360 9.27 -18.57 -0.24
CA SER A 360 8.04 -19.34 -0.05
C SER A 360 6.97 -18.46 0.60
N ASP A 361 7.31 -17.84 1.72
CA ASP A 361 6.32 -17.28 2.63
C ASP A 361 5.82 -15.91 2.17
N GLY A 362 6.62 -15.15 1.41
CA GLY A 362 6.21 -13.87 0.81
C GLY A 362 6.00 -13.96 -0.70
N LEU A 363 7.09 -14.15 -1.47
CA LEU A 363 7.05 -14.02 -2.94
C LEU A 363 6.09 -15.02 -3.61
N PHE A 364 6.00 -16.24 -3.07
CA PHE A 364 5.12 -17.31 -3.54
C PHE A 364 4.04 -17.67 -2.50
N ALA A 365 3.66 -16.76 -1.60
CA ALA A 365 2.69 -17.02 -0.53
C ALA A 365 1.37 -17.62 -1.07
N THR A 366 0.85 -17.04 -2.16
CA THR A 366 -0.44 -17.38 -2.78
C THR A 366 -0.33 -18.30 -3.99
N LYS A 367 0.87 -18.82 -4.30
CA LYS A 367 1.14 -19.65 -5.47
C LYS A 367 1.48 -21.07 -5.05
N GLU A 368 0.73 -22.05 -5.58
CA GLU A 368 1.05 -23.47 -5.42
C GLU A 368 2.00 -23.97 -6.49
N GLU A 369 2.01 -23.33 -7.67
CA GLU A 369 2.78 -23.72 -8.84
C GLU A 369 3.40 -22.50 -9.52
N TYR A 370 4.60 -22.69 -10.08
CA TYR A 370 5.28 -21.70 -10.92
C TYR A 370 6.14 -22.42 -11.97
N LYS A 371 6.12 -21.92 -13.20
CA LYS A 371 6.93 -22.44 -14.30
C LYS A 371 8.07 -21.49 -14.59
N PHE A 372 9.29 -21.94 -14.36
CA PHE A 372 10.50 -21.21 -14.68
C PHE A 372 10.74 -21.23 -16.20
N GLN A 373 10.99 -20.06 -16.77
CA GLN A 373 11.07 -19.84 -18.22
C GLN A 373 12.49 -19.49 -18.69
N SER A 374 13.32 -18.93 -17.82
CA SER A 374 14.66 -18.47 -18.19
C SER A 374 15.63 -19.63 -18.36
N ASP A 375 16.66 -19.43 -19.20
CA ASP A 375 17.78 -20.36 -19.30
C ASP A 375 18.72 -20.16 -18.10
N PHE A 376 18.83 -21.18 -17.26
CA PHE A 376 19.67 -21.13 -16.05
C PHE A 376 21.17 -21.23 -16.36
N ALA A 377 21.56 -21.50 -17.62
CA ALA A 377 22.95 -21.48 -18.04
C ALA A 377 23.61 -20.11 -17.81
N ARG A 378 22.82 -19.01 -17.82
CA ARG A 378 23.31 -17.64 -17.61
C ARG A 378 23.90 -17.36 -16.21
N PHE A 379 23.63 -18.23 -15.24
CA PHE A 379 24.06 -18.04 -13.86
C PHE A 379 25.49 -18.51 -13.59
N ASP A 380 26.15 -19.13 -14.58
CA ASP A 380 27.51 -19.66 -14.49
C ASP A 380 27.72 -20.47 -13.20
N LEU A 381 26.84 -21.46 -12.98
CA LEU A 381 26.85 -22.30 -11.79
C LEU A 381 28.00 -23.30 -11.83
N SER A 382 28.75 -23.40 -10.74
CA SER A 382 29.73 -24.46 -10.55
C SER A 382 29.03 -25.82 -10.41
N GLY A 383 29.76 -26.91 -10.68
CA GLY A 383 29.18 -28.26 -10.59
C GLY A 383 28.60 -28.60 -9.21
N MET A 384 29.17 -28.04 -8.14
CA MET A 384 28.69 -28.23 -6.77
C MET A 384 27.46 -27.37 -6.46
N GLU A 385 27.32 -26.21 -7.12
CA GLU A 385 26.22 -25.27 -6.88
C GLU A 385 24.87 -25.83 -7.32
N TYR A 386 24.81 -26.70 -8.33
CA TYR A 386 23.54 -27.34 -8.76
C TYR A 386 22.87 -28.11 -7.62
N GLY A 387 23.61 -29.00 -6.95
CA GLY A 387 23.08 -29.78 -5.83
C GLY A 387 22.77 -28.92 -4.62
N PHE A 388 23.61 -27.92 -4.34
CA PHE A 388 23.41 -26.98 -3.23
C PHE A 388 22.12 -26.16 -3.40
N ILE A 389 21.92 -25.52 -4.57
CA ILE A 389 20.72 -24.73 -4.86
C ILE A 389 19.48 -25.62 -4.81
N ALA A 390 19.54 -26.84 -5.36
CA ALA A 390 18.43 -27.79 -5.32
C ALA A 390 18.04 -28.19 -3.88
N ARG A 391 19.01 -28.52 -3.02
CA ARG A 391 18.75 -28.82 -1.60
C ARG A 391 18.11 -27.65 -0.87
N ARG A 392 18.61 -26.43 -1.08
CA ARG A 392 18.02 -25.21 -0.51
C ARG A 392 16.62 -24.95 -1.04
N ALA A 393 16.38 -25.12 -2.33
CA ALA A 393 15.06 -24.98 -2.94
C ALA A 393 14.06 -25.97 -2.32
N ILE A 394 14.47 -27.23 -2.13
CA ILE A 394 13.65 -28.25 -1.44
C ILE A 394 13.34 -27.81 -0.01
N ALA A 395 14.32 -27.31 0.74
CA ALA A 395 14.10 -26.86 2.12
C ALA A 395 13.12 -25.68 2.22
N VAL A 396 13.17 -24.76 1.25
CA VAL A 396 12.33 -23.56 1.17
C VAL A 396 10.93 -23.89 0.69
N PHE A 397 10.80 -24.64 -0.40
CA PHE A 397 9.53 -24.91 -1.09
C PHE A 397 9.00 -26.31 -0.77
N PHE A 398 9.38 -26.91 0.37
CA PHE A 398 9.00 -28.29 0.69
C PHE A 398 7.48 -28.50 0.68
N ILE A 399 6.72 -27.52 1.20
CA ILE A 399 5.25 -27.54 1.21
C ILE A 399 4.62 -27.03 -0.10
N LYS A 400 5.44 -26.63 -1.08
CA LYS A 400 5.07 -26.21 -2.44
C LYS A 400 5.82 -27.07 -3.46
N PRO A 401 5.59 -28.40 -3.48
CA PRO A 401 6.44 -29.35 -4.18
C PRO A 401 6.51 -29.11 -5.70
N ALA A 402 5.45 -28.56 -6.31
CA ALA A 402 5.46 -28.22 -7.72
C ALA A 402 6.48 -27.12 -8.07
N ILE A 403 6.63 -26.10 -7.21
CA ILE A 403 7.64 -25.04 -7.38
C ILE A 403 9.04 -25.61 -7.21
N ALA A 404 9.26 -26.44 -6.17
CA ALA A 404 10.54 -27.11 -5.93
C ALA A 404 10.94 -27.97 -7.15
N ALA A 405 10.01 -28.79 -7.65
CA ALA A 405 10.22 -29.63 -8.82
C ALA A 405 10.54 -28.80 -10.07
N ALA A 406 9.77 -27.74 -10.34
CA ALA A 406 9.98 -26.88 -11.50
C ALA A 406 11.36 -26.20 -11.49
N LEU A 407 11.86 -25.81 -10.31
CA LEU A 407 13.20 -25.25 -10.15
C LEU A 407 14.29 -26.30 -10.42
N ILE A 408 14.14 -27.51 -9.88
CA ILE A 408 15.09 -28.62 -10.09
C ILE A 408 15.14 -29.03 -11.57
N ILE A 409 13.99 -29.08 -12.25
CA ILE A 409 13.91 -29.34 -13.70
C ILE A 409 14.70 -28.27 -14.47
N SER A 410 14.53 -27.01 -14.10
CA SER A 410 15.21 -25.89 -14.76
C SER A 410 16.73 -25.92 -14.56
N LEU A 411 17.19 -26.29 -13.36
CA LEU A 411 18.60 -26.62 -13.11
C LEU A 411 19.08 -27.80 -13.98
N GLY A 412 18.27 -28.86 -14.08
CA GLY A 412 18.58 -30.06 -14.85
C GLY A 412 18.75 -29.82 -16.34
N ARG A 413 18.08 -28.82 -16.92
CA ARG A 413 18.23 -28.46 -18.35
C ARG A 413 19.61 -27.94 -18.70
N CYS A 414 20.35 -27.41 -17.72
CA CYS A 414 21.66 -26.80 -17.91
C CYS A 414 22.80 -27.64 -17.29
N ALA A 415 22.45 -28.67 -16.51
CA ALA A 415 23.38 -29.53 -15.80
C ALA A 415 24.12 -30.51 -16.73
N SER A 416 25.37 -30.87 -16.39
CA SER A 416 26.04 -32.02 -17.01
C SER A 416 25.46 -33.33 -16.47
N GLN A 417 25.85 -34.47 -17.04
CA GLN A 417 25.34 -35.78 -16.63
C GLN A 417 25.56 -36.08 -15.15
N THR A 418 26.70 -35.66 -14.58
CA THR A 418 27.03 -35.92 -13.18
C THR A 418 26.12 -35.14 -12.24
N GLN A 419 25.89 -33.85 -12.51
CA GLN A 419 24.96 -33.04 -11.73
C GLN A 419 23.51 -33.46 -11.95
N SER A 420 23.14 -33.87 -13.16
CA SER A 420 21.80 -34.39 -13.46
C SER A 420 21.46 -35.61 -12.61
N ASN A 421 22.42 -36.50 -12.33
CA ASN A 421 22.19 -37.62 -11.42
C ASN A 421 21.87 -37.14 -10.00
N VAL A 422 22.63 -36.17 -9.47
CA VAL A 422 22.39 -35.59 -8.14
C VAL A 422 21.00 -34.94 -8.07
N LEU A 423 20.63 -34.19 -9.11
CA LEU A 423 19.31 -33.54 -9.18
C LEU A 423 18.17 -34.57 -9.31
N SER A 424 18.36 -35.65 -10.05
CA SER A 424 17.42 -36.76 -10.12
C SER A 424 17.19 -37.40 -8.75
N ASP A 425 18.27 -37.63 -8.00
CA ASP A 425 18.21 -38.27 -6.70
C ASP A 425 17.45 -37.36 -5.70
N LEU A 426 17.69 -36.05 -5.75
CA LEU A 426 16.97 -35.05 -4.94
C LEU A 426 15.49 -34.88 -5.34
N LEU A 427 15.18 -35.01 -6.62
CA LEU A 427 13.80 -34.99 -7.13
C LEU A 427 13.05 -36.24 -6.64
N PHE A 428 13.71 -37.40 -6.60
CA PHE A 428 13.16 -38.62 -6.03
C PHE A 428 12.99 -38.50 -4.50
N ASP A 429 14.09 -38.29 -3.75
CA ASP A 429 14.11 -38.19 -2.30
C ASP A 429 14.79 -36.86 -1.86
N PRO A 430 14.07 -35.96 -1.17
CA PRO A 430 12.80 -36.19 -0.46
C PRO A 430 11.53 -35.84 -1.23
N LEU A 431 11.59 -35.25 -2.42
CA LEU A 431 10.42 -34.58 -2.98
C LEU A 431 9.31 -35.56 -3.39
N LEU A 432 9.57 -36.50 -4.30
CA LEU A 432 8.56 -37.44 -4.80
C LEU A 432 8.16 -38.51 -3.79
N VAL A 433 9.08 -38.93 -2.91
CA VAL A 433 8.77 -39.83 -1.80
C VAL A 433 7.71 -39.21 -0.89
N ASN A 434 7.80 -37.90 -0.63
CA ASN A 434 6.84 -37.19 0.21
C ASN A 434 5.58 -36.74 -0.53
N TYR A 435 5.70 -36.34 -1.80
CA TYR A 435 4.63 -35.77 -2.61
C TYR A 435 4.49 -36.50 -3.94
N THR A 436 3.77 -37.62 -3.90
CA THR A 436 3.57 -38.46 -5.08
C THR A 436 2.70 -37.80 -6.15
N SER A 437 1.87 -36.82 -5.77
CA SER A 437 1.04 -36.09 -6.73
C SER A 437 1.83 -35.25 -7.75
N ALA A 438 3.10 -34.93 -7.44
CA ALA A 438 3.98 -34.18 -8.33
C ALA A 438 4.34 -34.96 -9.62
N ASP A 439 4.12 -36.29 -9.65
CA ASP A 439 4.41 -37.14 -10.80
C ASP A 439 3.70 -36.67 -12.09
N LYS A 440 2.46 -36.18 -11.99
CA LYS A 440 1.66 -35.71 -13.12
C LYS A 440 2.35 -34.59 -13.88
N HIS A 441 2.95 -33.65 -13.16
CA HIS A 441 3.68 -32.51 -13.73
C HIS A 441 5.03 -32.92 -14.32
N LEU A 442 5.65 -33.96 -13.77
CA LEU A 442 6.93 -34.47 -14.25
C LEU A 442 6.80 -35.31 -15.51
N ARG A 443 5.68 -36.03 -15.69
CA ARG A 443 5.45 -36.88 -16.88
C ARG A 443 5.53 -36.10 -18.18
N THR A 444 5.01 -34.86 -18.22
CA THR A 444 5.09 -34.03 -19.43
C THR A 444 6.53 -33.71 -19.84
N VAL A 445 7.43 -33.52 -18.85
CA VAL A 445 8.86 -33.29 -19.10
C VAL A 445 9.57 -34.58 -19.47
N ALA A 446 9.21 -35.70 -18.83
CA ALA A 446 9.76 -37.00 -19.18
C ALA A 446 9.40 -37.40 -20.62
N ASP A 447 8.16 -37.18 -21.05
CA ASP A 447 7.70 -37.62 -22.38
C ASP A 447 8.26 -36.76 -23.52
N ASP A 448 8.73 -35.54 -23.24
CA ASP A 448 9.38 -34.67 -24.23
C ASP A 448 10.84 -35.07 -24.46
N ALA A 449 11.11 -35.76 -25.56
CA ALA A 449 12.47 -36.16 -25.94
C ALA A 449 13.41 -35.00 -26.28
N GLN A 450 12.89 -33.78 -26.50
CA GLN A 450 13.69 -32.59 -26.76
C GLN A 450 14.07 -31.82 -25.48
N ASP A 451 13.38 -32.07 -24.36
CA ASP A 451 13.75 -31.44 -23.09
C ASP A 451 15.03 -32.08 -22.53
N LYS A 452 16.05 -31.25 -22.29
CA LYS A 452 17.34 -31.69 -21.75
C LYS A 452 17.21 -32.35 -20.37
N ALA A 453 16.21 -31.97 -19.58
CA ALA A 453 15.94 -32.58 -18.28
C ALA A 453 15.17 -33.91 -18.36
N ALA A 454 14.69 -34.33 -19.54
CA ALA A 454 13.80 -35.48 -19.68
C ALA A 454 14.43 -36.79 -19.13
N GLN A 455 15.72 -37.02 -19.37
CA GLN A 455 16.40 -38.23 -18.87
C GLN A 455 16.49 -38.25 -17.35
N MET A 456 16.83 -37.11 -16.74
CA MET A 456 16.87 -36.93 -15.29
C MET A 456 15.49 -37.20 -14.67
N VAL A 457 14.44 -36.61 -15.24
CA VAL A 457 13.07 -36.77 -14.74
C VAL A 457 12.58 -38.22 -14.91
N LYS A 458 12.90 -38.87 -16.05
CA LYS A 458 12.58 -40.30 -16.25
C LYS A 458 13.22 -41.19 -15.19
N LYS A 459 14.49 -40.94 -14.84
CA LYS A 459 15.17 -41.69 -13.80
C LYS A 459 14.43 -41.55 -12.46
N ALA A 460 14.16 -40.32 -12.02
CA ALA A 460 13.43 -40.07 -10.77
C ALA A 460 12.02 -40.72 -10.74
N LEU A 461 11.29 -40.70 -11.86
CA LEU A 461 9.98 -41.36 -11.97
C LEU A 461 10.08 -42.90 -11.96
N LEU A 462 11.15 -43.47 -12.54
CA LEU A 462 11.41 -44.91 -12.46
C LEU A 462 11.77 -45.34 -11.03
N ASP A 463 12.60 -44.55 -10.34
CA ASP A 463 12.96 -44.79 -8.94
C ASP A 463 11.72 -44.70 -8.04
N LEU A 464 10.84 -43.71 -8.27
CA LEU A 464 9.55 -43.60 -7.58
C LEU A 464 8.66 -44.82 -7.83
N LYS A 465 8.57 -45.27 -9.09
CA LYS A 465 7.80 -46.46 -9.44
C LYS A 465 8.36 -47.70 -8.73
N GLY A 466 9.68 -47.90 -8.77
CA GLY A 466 10.34 -49.02 -8.08
C GLY A 466 10.09 -48.99 -6.57
N TYR A 467 10.13 -47.81 -5.95
CA TYR A 467 9.78 -47.61 -4.54
C TYR A 467 8.33 -48.01 -4.26
N CYS A 468 7.37 -47.50 -5.03
CA CYS A 468 5.94 -47.83 -4.87
C CYS A 468 5.63 -49.31 -5.14
N ASP A 469 6.24 -49.91 -6.17
CA ASP A 469 6.08 -51.32 -6.51
C ASP A 469 6.63 -52.20 -5.38
N SER A 470 7.80 -51.86 -4.82
CA SER A 470 8.40 -52.57 -3.67
C SER A 470 7.54 -52.50 -2.41
N LEU A 471 6.91 -51.34 -2.14
CA LEU A 471 5.94 -51.22 -1.05
C LEU A 471 4.70 -52.08 -1.28
N GLY A 472 4.25 -52.19 -2.53
CA GLY A 472 3.14 -53.06 -2.93
C GLY A 472 3.45 -54.55 -2.75
N GLU A 473 4.70 -54.97 -3.04
CA GLU A 473 5.16 -56.35 -2.89
C GLU A 473 5.21 -56.82 -1.43
N ILE A 474 5.65 -55.96 -0.52
CA ILE A 474 5.67 -56.25 0.93
C ILE A 474 4.23 -56.48 1.45
N GLY A 475 3.26 -55.80 0.84
CA GLY A 475 1.84 -55.97 1.14
C GLY A 475 1.46 -55.50 2.53
N PHE A 476 0.31 -55.98 3.00
CA PHE A 476 -0.22 -55.63 4.31
C PHE A 476 0.36 -56.54 5.39
N ILE A 477 1.12 -55.98 6.34
CA ILE A 477 1.67 -56.70 7.51
C ILE A 477 0.71 -56.51 8.69
N PRO A 478 -0.10 -57.52 9.08
CA PRO A 478 -1.08 -57.40 10.16
C PRO A 478 -0.46 -57.02 11.52
N GLU A 479 0.78 -57.43 11.77
CA GLU A 479 1.49 -57.19 13.03
C GLU A 479 1.92 -55.73 13.21
N LEU A 480 2.04 -54.96 12.13
CA LEU A 480 2.33 -53.52 12.17
C LEU A 480 1.07 -52.67 12.23
N GLN A 481 -0.10 -53.31 12.34
CA GLN A 481 -1.37 -52.62 12.41
C GLN A 481 -1.53 -51.98 13.80
N PRO A 482 -1.75 -50.66 13.90
CA PRO A 482 -2.15 -50.07 15.16
C PRO A 482 -3.48 -50.69 15.59
N SER A 483 -3.59 -51.01 16.88
CA SER A 483 -4.79 -51.59 17.49
C SER A 483 -6.00 -50.69 17.24
N GLU A 484 -7.22 -51.24 17.28
CA GLU A 484 -8.45 -50.45 17.12
C GLU A 484 -8.51 -49.28 18.11
N ARG A 485 -8.00 -49.49 19.33
CA ARG A 485 -7.90 -48.45 20.34
C ARG A 485 -6.94 -47.32 19.93
N GLU A 486 -5.76 -47.64 19.43
CA GLU A 486 -4.80 -46.63 18.96
C GLU A 486 -5.34 -45.86 17.76
N ARG A 487 -6.03 -46.54 16.83
CA ARG A 487 -6.72 -45.88 15.72
C ARG A 487 -7.79 -44.91 16.21
N GLN A 488 -8.60 -45.33 17.18
CA GLN A 488 -9.64 -44.48 17.75
C GLN A 488 -9.06 -43.27 18.48
N LEU A 489 -7.96 -43.46 19.23
CA LEU A 489 -7.24 -42.40 19.92
C LEU A 489 -6.62 -41.41 18.92
N GLU A 490 -6.01 -41.89 17.84
CA GLU A 490 -5.41 -41.01 16.84
C GLU A 490 -6.50 -40.26 16.05
N TRP A 491 -7.63 -40.91 15.75
CA TRP A 491 -8.81 -40.22 15.19
C TRP A 491 -9.32 -39.11 16.11
N GLN A 492 -9.40 -39.35 17.42
CA GLN A 492 -9.78 -38.33 18.40
C GLN A 492 -8.76 -37.20 18.43
N ARG A 493 -7.47 -37.51 18.55
CA ARG A 493 -6.37 -36.54 18.56
C ARG A 493 -6.37 -35.69 17.28
N HIS A 494 -6.54 -36.31 16.12
CA HIS A 494 -6.62 -35.62 14.83
C HIS A 494 -7.83 -34.69 14.77
N SER A 495 -9.00 -35.17 15.22
CA SER A 495 -10.22 -34.34 15.30
C SER A 495 -10.02 -33.13 16.23
N ASP A 496 -9.37 -33.33 17.38
CA ASP A 496 -9.09 -32.26 18.34
C ASP A 496 -8.08 -31.26 17.78
N SER A 497 -7.00 -31.74 17.17
CA SER A 497 -6.00 -30.88 16.51
C SER A 497 -6.61 -30.04 15.39
N MET A 498 -7.46 -30.63 14.55
CA MET A 498 -8.15 -29.93 13.47
C MET A 498 -9.11 -28.87 14.01
N ASN A 499 -9.83 -29.19 15.09
CA ASN A 499 -10.71 -28.24 15.78
C ASN A 499 -9.94 -27.07 16.38
N ASP A 500 -8.77 -27.31 16.97
CA ASP A 500 -7.92 -26.29 17.55
C ASP A 500 -7.26 -25.41 16.49
N SER A 501 -6.74 -25.99 15.41
CA SER A 501 -6.25 -25.22 14.24
C SER A 501 -7.36 -24.36 13.65
N MET A 502 -8.58 -24.88 13.51
CA MET A 502 -9.72 -24.10 13.02
C MET A 502 -10.14 -23.00 13.99
N ARG A 503 -9.99 -23.19 15.32
CA ARG A 503 -10.20 -22.13 16.32
C ARG A 503 -9.12 -21.05 16.23
N GLU A 504 -7.86 -21.42 16.00
CA GLU A 504 -6.77 -20.46 15.80
C GLU A 504 -6.93 -19.67 14.52
N SER A 505 -7.26 -20.31 13.39
CA SER A 505 -7.56 -19.62 12.12
C SER A 505 -8.77 -18.70 12.24
N LYS A 506 -9.74 -19.02 13.10
CA LYS A 506 -10.88 -18.12 13.40
C LYS A 506 -10.44 -16.89 14.18
N LYS A 507 -9.49 -17.01 15.12
CA LYS A 507 -8.95 -15.89 15.90
C LYS A 507 -8.09 -14.95 15.06
N SER A 508 -7.42 -15.45 14.03
CA SER A 508 -6.60 -14.65 13.13
C SER A 508 -7.39 -14.00 11.99
N SER A 509 -8.68 -14.31 11.82
CA SER A 509 -9.50 -13.72 10.77
C SER A 509 -10.04 -12.34 11.18
N PRO A 510 -9.69 -11.26 10.47
CA PRO A 510 -10.19 -9.90 10.77
C PRO A 510 -11.70 -9.74 10.55
N PHE A 511 -12.37 -10.74 9.97
CA PHE A 511 -13.80 -10.75 9.69
C PHE A 511 -14.64 -11.48 10.75
N ALA A 512 -14.03 -12.11 11.75
CA ALA A 512 -14.72 -12.94 12.73
C ALA A 512 -15.81 -12.19 13.55
N GLY A 513 -15.68 -10.86 13.69
CA GLY A 513 -16.65 -10.01 14.40
C GLY A 513 -17.79 -9.45 13.53
N ILE A 514 -17.72 -9.59 12.20
CA ILE A 514 -18.66 -8.97 11.25
C ILE A 514 -19.74 -9.97 10.79
N PHE A 515 -19.43 -11.28 10.83
CA PHE A 515 -20.34 -12.34 10.39
C PHE A 515 -21.02 -13.05 11.56
N ALA A 516 -22.32 -13.30 11.45
CA ALA A 516 -23.12 -13.98 12.48
C ALA A 516 -22.58 -15.37 12.81
N GLU A 517 -22.55 -15.71 14.10
CA GLU A 517 -22.15 -17.04 14.59
C GLU A 517 -23.03 -18.14 13.98
N ARG A 518 -22.38 -19.15 13.40
CA ARG A 518 -23.02 -20.31 12.77
C ARG A 518 -22.63 -21.56 13.55
N VAL A 519 -23.61 -22.23 14.15
CA VAL A 519 -23.41 -23.51 14.85
C VAL A 519 -23.73 -24.64 13.87
N LEU A 520 -22.73 -25.49 13.60
CA LEU A 520 -22.91 -26.74 12.87
C LEU A 520 -23.69 -27.72 13.75
N LEU A 521 -24.86 -28.16 13.27
CA LEU A 521 -25.56 -29.31 13.82
C LEU A 521 -25.12 -30.56 13.07
N TYR A 522 -25.13 -31.72 13.73
CA TYR A 522 -24.79 -33.00 13.10
C TYR A 522 -25.57 -33.21 11.78
N GLY A 523 -24.88 -33.20 10.63
CA GLY A 523 -25.44 -33.41 9.29
C GLY A 523 -25.10 -32.33 8.25
N ASN A 524 -25.74 -32.39 7.08
CA ASN A 524 -25.48 -31.51 5.90
C ASN A 524 -26.16 -30.12 5.97
N GLY A 525 -26.59 -29.69 7.16
CA GLY A 525 -27.39 -28.48 7.34
C GLY A 525 -26.71 -27.46 8.25
N MET A 526 -26.81 -26.17 7.88
CA MET A 526 -26.38 -25.05 8.71
C MET A 526 -27.58 -24.20 9.12
N VAL A 527 -27.58 -23.73 10.37
CA VAL A 527 -28.58 -22.79 10.90
C VAL A 527 -27.90 -21.46 11.21
N THR A 528 -28.41 -20.37 10.64
CA THR A 528 -27.99 -19.00 10.99
C THR A 528 -29.14 -18.27 11.69
N TRP A 529 -28.82 -17.55 12.77
CA TRP A 529 -29.75 -16.68 13.49
C TRP A 529 -29.48 -15.23 13.10
N ILE A 530 -30.42 -14.59 12.41
CA ILE A 530 -30.33 -13.17 12.05
C ILE A 530 -31.06 -12.38 13.14
N LYS A 531 -30.36 -11.48 13.83
CA LYS A 531 -31.00 -10.48 14.68
C LYS A 531 -31.60 -9.40 13.78
N ASP A 532 -32.91 -9.22 13.83
CA ASP A 532 -33.54 -8.08 13.17
C ASP A 532 -33.07 -6.81 13.89
N ASN A 533 -32.54 -5.83 13.15
CA ASN A 533 -32.21 -4.53 13.72
C ASN A 533 -33.51 -3.86 14.20
N PRO A 534 -33.51 -3.20 15.37
CA PRO A 534 -34.69 -2.46 15.81
C PRO A 534 -34.95 -1.33 14.81
N VAL A 535 -36.12 -1.38 14.18
CA VAL A 535 -36.69 -0.23 13.48
C VAL A 535 -36.95 0.84 14.54
N GLU A 536 -36.36 2.02 14.39
CA GLU A 536 -36.62 3.17 15.26
C GLU A 536 -38.13 3.41 15.36
N GLY A 537 -38.65 3.44 16.59
CA GLY A 537 -40.00 3.94 16.89
C GLY A 537 -40.98 2.96 17.53
N ASN A 538 -40.54 1.93 18.27
CA ASN A 538 -41.44 1.28 19.22
C ASN A 538 -40.69 0.63 20.40
N ASP A 539 -40.67 1.34 21.52
CA ASP A 539 -39.81 1.08 22.68
C ASP A 539 -40.38 0.03 23.66
N ASP A 540 -41.16 -0.94 23.17
CA ASP A 540 -41.88 -1.83 24.08
C ASP A 540 -42.21 -3.22 23.52
N ARG A 541 -41.20 -3.92 22.96
CA ARG A 541 -41.27 -5.38 22.79
C ARG A 541 -39.92 -6.06 23.07
N SER A 542 -39.96 -6.89 24.10
CA SER A 542 -38.97 -7.90 24.46
C SER A 542 -38.39 -8.65 23.26
N ALA A 543 -37.08 -8.90 23.33
CA ALA A 543 -36.26 -9.77 22.51
C ALA A 543 -37.06 -10.72 21.59
N SER A 544 -37.31 -10.28 20.35
CA SER A 544 -37.83 -11.17 19.32
C SER A 544 -36.77 -12.24 19.03
N PRO A 545 -37.10 -13.54 19.06
CA PRO A 545 -36.14 -14.58 18.71
C PRO A 545 -35.76 -14.37 17.24
N GLY A 546 -34.47 -14.15 16.98
CA GLY A 546 -33.95 -13.88 15.64
C GLY A 546 -34.46 -14.88 14.60
N ARG A 547 -34.57 -14.45 13.35
CA ARG A 547 -35.10 -15.31 12.29
C ARG A 547 -34.14 -16.47 12.03
N ARG A 548 -34.64 -17.70 12.20
CA ARG A 548 -33.91 -18.93 11.88
C ARG A 548 -33.89 -19.14 10.37
N MET A 549 -32.71 -19.14 9.76
CA MET A 549 -32.52 -19.56 8.36
C MET A 549 -31.70 -20.84 8.31
N GLU A 550 -32.28 -21.87 7.69
CA GLU A 550 -31.58 -23.12 7.36
C GLU A 550 -31.05 -23.03 5.92
N GLN A 551 -29.76 -23.32 5.74
CA GLN A 551 -29.14 -23.43 4.43
C GLN A 551 -28.44 -24.78 4.30
N THR A 552 -28.65 -25.45 3.18
CA THR A 552 -27.91 -26.65 2.81
C THR A 552 -26.47 -26.26 2.52
N LEU A 553 -25.50 -26.94 3.15
CA LEU A 553 -24.09 -26.65 2.96
C LEU A 553 -23.68 -26.96 1.51
N ALA A 554 -23.04 -25.99 0.86
CA ALA A 554 -22.23 -26.29 -0.30
C ALA A 554 -20.95 -26.99 0.19
N ASN A 555 -20.72 -28.21 -0.28
CA ASN A 555 -19.49 -28.93 0.03
C ASN A 555 -18.33 -28.29 -0.75
N PHE A 556 -17.46 -27.61 -0.02
CA PHE A 556 -16.13 -27.25 -0.51
C PHE A 556 -15.16 -28.27 0.10
N SER A 557 -14.74 -29.26 -0.69
CA SER A 557 -13.67 -30.17 -0.30
C SER A 557 -12.34 -29.63 -0.82
N HIS A 558 -11.42 -29.33 0.07
CA HIS A 558 -10.02 -29.08 -0.29
C HIS A 558 -9.23 -30.35 0.00
N GLN A 559 -8.56 -30.90 -1.00
CA GLN A 559 -7.57 -31.96 -0.79
C GLN A 559 -6.21 -31.29 -0.60
N TYR A 560 -5.47 -31.69 0.42
CA TYR A 560 -4.11 -31.24 0.66
C TYR A 560 -3.24 -32.46 0.91
N GLU A 561 -2.08 -32.54 0.25
CA GLU A 561 -1.16 -33.67 0.42
C GLU A 561 -0.25 -33.42 1.63
N ILE A 562 -0.24 -34.37 2.56
CA ILE A 562 0.67 -34.33 3.71
C ILE A 562 1.94 -35.10 3.32
N PRO A 563 3.15 -34.56 3.58
CA PRO A 563 4.40 -35.24 3.31
C PRO A 563 4.46 -36.60 4.01
N ARG A 564 4.65 -37.68 3.24
CA ARG A 564 4.58 -39.06 3.75
C ARG A 564 5.58 -39.35 4.87
N GLU A 565 6.81 -38.85 4.76
CA GLU A 565 7.83 -39.05 5.79
C GLU A 565 7.51 -38.28 7.07
N GLU A 566 6.65 -37.24 7.07
CA GLU A 566 6.18 -36.63 8.33
C GLU A 566 5.36 -37.62 9.17
N VAL A 567 4.76 -38.63 8.54
CA VAL A 567 4.04 -39.73 9.22
C VAL A 567 4.96 -40.92 9.50
N LEU A 568 5.81 -41.29 8.55
CA LEU A 568 6.63 -42.51 8.61
C LEU A 568 7.95 -42.33 9.37
N ASP A 569 8.66 -41.21 9.15
CA ASP A 569 9.93 -40.86 9.79
C ASP A 569 10.06 -39.33 9.96
N PRO A 570 9.27 -38.73 10.88
CA PRO A 570 9.27 -37.28 11.07
C PRO A 570 10.63 -36.75 11.52
N THR A 571 11.40 -37.55 12.27
CA THR A 571 12.72 -37.13 12.75
C THR A 571 13.73 -37.10 11.61
N GLY A 572 13.76 -38.14 10.77
CA GLY A 572 14.64 -38.20 9.61
C GLY A 572 14.33 -37.10 8.61
N LEU A 573 13.06 -36.86 8.30
CA LEU A 573 12.65 -35.77 7.41
C LEU A 573 13.09 -34.41 7.97
N ARG A 574 12.81 -34.13 9.26
CA ARG A 574 13.19 -32.85 9.89
C ARG A 574 14.70 -32.65 9.91
N MET A 575 15.48 -33.68 10.20
CA MET A 575 16.95 -33.61 10.17
C MET A 575 17.47 -33.39 8.75
N LYS A 576 16.91 -34.08 7.75
CA LYS A 576 17.25 -33.92 6.33
C LYS A 576 17.00 -32.48 5.87
N LEU A 577 15.81 -31.95 6.14
CA LEU A 577 15.48 -30.56 5.81
C LEU A 577 16.36 -29.58 6.58
N LEU A 578 16.57 -29.77 7.89
CA LEU A 578 17.44 -28.91 8.69
C LEU A 578 18.87 -28.84 8.13
N ASN A 579 19.43 -29.97 7.72
CA ASN A 579 20.75 -30.01 7.09
C ASN A 579 20.79 -29.17 5.81
N PHE A 580 19.75 -29.23 4.97
CA PHE A 580 19.65 -28.38 3.78
C PHE A 580 19.52 -26.89 4.13
N LYS A 581 18.90 -26.54 5.26
CA LYS A 581 18.80 -25.14 5.73
C LYS A 581 20.14 -24.59 6.21
N LEU A 582 20.95 -25.43 6.87
CA LEU A 582 22.21 -25.06 7.49
C LEU A 582 23.42 -25.19 6.55
N GLU A 583 23.24 -25.79 5.37
CA GLU A 583 24.30 -25.98 4.39
C GLU A 583 24.90 -24.62 3.96
N GLY A 584 26.21 -24.48 4.12
CA GLY A 584 26.96 -23.33 3.63
C GLY A 584 27.23 -23.46 2.12
N ARG A 585 27.45 -22.33 1.44
CA ARG A 585 27.85 -22.35 0.02
C ARG A 585 29.14 -23.17 -0.13
N PRO A 586 29.23 -24.12 -1.07
CA PRO A 586 30.46 -24.86 -1.34
C PRO A 586 31.55 -23.89 -1.83
N GLU A 587 32.76 -24.03 -1.28
CA GLU A 587 33.97 -23.27 -1.68
C GLU A 587 34.47 -23.66 -3.08
#